data_AF-A0AA38PKQ7-F1
#
_entry.id   AF-A0AA38PKQ7-F1
#
_cell.length_a   1.000
_cell.length_b   1.000
_cell.length_c   1.000
_cell.angle_alpha   90.00
_cell.angle_beta   90.00
_cell.angle_gamma   90.00
#
_symmetry.space_group_name_H-M   'P 1'
#
loop_
_entity.id
_entity.type
_entity.pdbx_description
1 polymer ?
#
loop_
_entity_poly.entity_id
_entity_poly.type
_entity_poly.pdbx_seq_one_letter_code
_entity_poly.pdbx_strand_id
1 'polypeptide(L)'
;MTESTEERKKDWGVIALTPIWEAEDGTNNYSEFKLKSKLELDAAGYWKYIEGAEHDTPSIPKLQPAREVQELDSTGARITVRIPGNEAEVKAAQKRARSWLDGDKKALAIIVKAVPMEKLYLVEDCTSARAAWKALKTEYEPSNPILTLTILQRIIGNQCQPGDDPVAWLEVMIRLYSRLRDADPKIMPDWDFAKHLIMLMTRDEKWRYCRDELRNRLRIAAASGSTLSSQFVIRRLKEEGIEQGIGPSVASINAIMATGRNRPRGATSAVEVERAAVETYPSLDNVAASRQQARHNRRPRPYPSLRPPN
;
A
#
# COMPACT_ATOMS: atom_id res chain seq x y z
N MET A 1 14.44 41.24 -0.38
CA MET A 1 14.02 40.45 0.80
C MET A 1 14.69 39.10 0.71
N THR A 2 15.88 39.00 1.29
CA THR A 2 16.68 37.78 1.40
C THR A 2 16.21 37.04 2.65
N GLU A 3 15.36 36.03 2.48
CA GLU A 3 15.05 35.08 3.54
C GLU A 3 16.33 34.35 3.94
N SER A 4 16.78 34.67 5.15
CA SER A 4 17.90 34.10 5.86
C SER A 4 17.75 32.59 5.97
N THR A 5 18.54 31.85 5.20
CA THR A 5 18.71 30.39 5.27
C THR A 5 19.60 29.98 6.46
N GLU A 6 19.42 30.65 7.60
CA GLU A 6 20.18 30.41 8.84
C GLU A 6 19.34 29.73 9.94
N GLU A 7 18.21 29.13 9.58
CA GLU A 7 17.44 28.35 10.55
C GLU A 7 17.85 26.87 10.56
N ARG A 8 18.39 26.49 11.72
CA ARG A 8 18.54 25.12 12.26
C ARG A 8 19.73 24.31 11.75
N LYS A 9 20.94 24.71 12.17
CA LYS A 9 21.86 23.74 12.79
C LYS A 9 21.22 23.25 14.11
N LYS A 10 20.15 22.45 14.01
CA LYS A 10 19.76 21.60 15.12
C LYS A 10 20.94 20.67 15.32
N ASP A 11 21.57 20.72 16.49
CA ASP A 11 22.42 19.64 16.95
C ASP A 11 21.60 18.36 16.78
N TRP A 12 21.97 17.58 15.77
CA TRP A 12 21.37 16.30 15.52
C TRP A 12 21.85 15.43 16.66
N GLY A 13 21.07 15.38 17.75
CA GLY A 13 21.27 14.39 18.80
C GLY A 13 21.50 13.05 18.12
N VAL A 14 22.59 12.39 18.48
CA VAL A 14 23.02 11.13 17.84
C VAL A 14 21.85 10.17 17.89
N ILE A 15 21.16 9.99 16.76
CA ILE A 15 20.05 9.04 16.67
C ILE A 15 20.69 7.67 16.75
N ALA A 16 20.38 6.95 17.81
CA ALA A 16 20.80 5.58 18.03
C ALA A 16 19.53 4.73 18.05
N LEU A 17 19.36 3.89 17.03
CA LEU A 17 18.27 2.92 17.05
C LEU A 17 18.56 1.86 18.11
N THR A 18 17.50 1.25 18.62
CA THR A 18 17.62 0.02 19.41
C THR A 18 18.38 -1.03 18.58
N PRO A 19 19.45 -1.66 19.06
CA PRO A 19 20.13 -2.71 18.30
C PRO A 19 19.22 -3.93 18.09
N ILE A 20 19.33 -4.58 16.94
CA ILE A 20 18.72 -5.90 16.74
C ILE A 20 19.54 -6.93 17.53
N TRP A 21 18.88 -7.88 18.18
CA TRP A 21 19.53 -9.04 18.79
C TRP A 21 18.78 -10.31 18.42
N GLU A 22 19.51 -11.42 18.41
CA GLU A 22 19.02 -12.76 18.13
C GLU A 22 19.56 -13.70 19.22
N ALA A 23 18.68 -14.44 19.88
CA ALA A 23 19.05 -15.42 20.89
C ALA A 23 19.38 -16.77 20.25
N GLU A 24 20.02 -17.66 21.01
CA GLU A 24 20.42 -19.01 20.54
C GLU A 24 19.23 -19.88 20.11
N ASP A 25 18.03 -19.59 20.62
CA ASP A 25 16.78 -20.28 20.25
C ASP A 25 16.13 -19.73 18.97
N GLY A 26 16.77 -18.78 18.28
CA GLY A 26 16.29 -18.13 17.07
C GLY A 26 15.24 -17.04 17.33
N THR A 27 14.94 -16.71 18.58
CA THR A 27 14.08 -15.56 18.89
C THR A 27 14.84 -14.24 18.68
N ASN A 28 14.14 -13.20 18.22
CA ASN A 28 14.74 -11.90 17.97
C ASN A 28 13.79 -10.76 18.40
N ASN A 29 14.34 -9.56 18.60
CA ASN A 29 13.56 -8.36 18.95
C ASN A 29 13.09 -7.53 17.75
N TYR A 30 13.04 -8.10 16.55
CA TYR A 30 12.82 -7.29 15.34
C TYR A 30 11.48 -6.54 15.35
N SER A 31 10.45 -7.11 15.95
CA SER A 31 9.15 -6.42 16.11
C SER A 31 9.27 -5.14 16.93
N GLU A 32 10.03 -5.17 18.03
CA GLU A 32 10.33 -4.02 18.88
C GLU A 32 11.23 -3.02 18.14
N PHE A 33 12.31 -3.51 17.53
CA PHE A 33 13.21 -2.72 16.69
C PHE A 33 12.44 -1.95 15.61
N LYS A 34 11.56 -2.64 14.88
CA LYS A 34 10.75 -2.09 13.80
C LYS A 34 9.86 -0.94 14.29
N LEU A 35 9.17 -1.15 15.41
CA LEU A 35 8.28 -0.13 15.98
C LEU A 35 9.05 1.09 16.48
N LYS A 36 10.11 0.89 17.28
CA LYS A 36 10.92 1.97 17.84
C LYS A 36 11.65 2.75 16.76
N SER A 37 12.29 2.05 15.82
CA SER A 37 13.02 2.69 14.72
C SER A 37 12.10 3.49 13.82
N LYS A 38 10.87 3.02 13.57
CA LYS A 38 9.88 3.82 12.85
C LYS A 38 9.62 5.16 13.55
N LEU A 39 9.37 5.15 14.85
CA LEU A 39 9.10 6.38 15.62
C LEU A 39 10.31 7.32 15.64
N GLU A 40 11.51 6.78 15.88
CA GLU A 40 12.75 7.57 15.95
C GLU A 40 13.15 8.15 14.60
N LEU A 41 13.09 7.36 13.52
CA LEU A 41 13.38 7.81 12.17
C LEU A 41 12.32 8.80 11.66
N ASP A 42 11.06 8.64 12.05
CA ASP A 42 9.99 9.58 11.67
C ASP A 42 10.17 10.92 12.39
N ALA A 43 10.44 10.90 13.70
CA ALA A 43 10.76 12.10 14.47
C ALA A 43 11.99 12.85 13.93
N ALA A 44 12.94 12.13 13.35
CA ALA A 44 14.12 12.67 12.70
C ALA A 44 13.92 13.08 11.23
N GLY A 45 12.75 12.77 10.63
CA GLY A 45 12.45 13.07 9.24
C GLY A 45 13.14 12.16 8.21
N TYR A 46 13.65 11.01 8.64
CA TYR A 46 14.30 10.00 7.78
C TYR A 46 13.36 8.89 7.33
N TRP A 47 12.26 8.64 8.05
CA TRP A 47 11.31 7.58 7.70
C TRP A 47 10.72 7.73 6.30
N LYS A 48 10.63 8.97 5.81
CA LYS A 48 10.15 9.29 4.47
C LYS A 48 10.93 8.64 3.32
N TYR A 49 12.20 8.27 3.55
CA TYR A 49 13.04 7.59 2.56
C TYR A 49 12.83 6.06 2.54
N ILE A 50 12.20 5.49 3.57
CA ILE A 50 12.05 4.04 3.76
C ILE A 50 10.67 3.57 3.27
N GLU A 51 9.61 4.06 3.92
CA GLU A 51 8.20 3.69 3.64
C GLU A 51 7.27 4.92 3.51
N GLY A 52 7.80 6.15 3.55
CA GLY A 52 6.99 7.36 3.37
C GLY A 52 6.86 7.83 1.92
N ALA A 53 6.29 9.02 1.73
CA ALA A 53 5.96 9.56 0.42
C ALA A 53 7.18 9.79 -0.51
N GLU A 54 8.36 10.00 0.07
CA GLU A 54 9.61 10.23 -0.67
C GLU A 54 10.46 8.95 -0.82
N HIS A 55 9.88 7.77 -0.61
CA HIS A 55 10.64 6.51 -0.62
C HIS A 55 11.14 6.05 -2.01
N ASP A 56 10.73 6.75 -3.08
CA ASP A 56 11.16 6.43 -4.44
C ASP A 56 12.38 7.28 -4.81
N THR A 57 13.41 6.61 -5.32
CA THR A 57 14.67 7.25 -5.71
C THR A 57 14.42 8.27 -6.82
N PRO A 58 14.92 9.51 -6.71
CA PRO A 58 14.81 10.51 -7.75
C PRO A 58 15.32 9.99 -9.09
N SER A 59 14.52 10.14 -10.14
CA SER A 59 14.93 9.77 -11.49
C SER A 59 15.93 10.79 -12.02
N ILE A 60 17.19 10.38 -12.15
CA ILE A 60 18.23 11.16 -12.82
C ILE A 60 18.38 10.58 -14.23
N PRO A 61 18.14 11.36 -15.31
CA PRO A 61 18.26 10.87 -16.66
C PRO A 61 19.69 10.40 -16.94
N LYS A 62 19.83 9.39 -17.82
CA LYS A 62 21.15 8.92 -18.25
C LYS A 62 21.83 10.02 -19.07
N LEU A 63 23.13 10.21 -18.85
CA LEU A 63 23.93 11.18 -19.59
C LEU A 63 24.02 10.77 -21.07
N GLN A 64 23.56 11.65 -21.94
CA GLN A 64 23.69 11.57 -23.39
C GLN A 64 24.66 12.66 -23.82
N PRO A 65 25.90 12.30 -24.20
CA PRO A 65 26.89 13.29 -24.60
C PRO A 65 26.46 13.96 -25.91
N ALA A 66 26.87 15.22 -26.10
CA ALA A 66 26.76 15.87 -27.39
C ALA A 66 27.41 15.00 -28.50
N ARG A 67 26.74 14.87 -29.64
CA ARG A 67 27.23 14.07 -30.78
C ARG A 67 27.20 14.89 -32.06
N GLU A 68 28.19 14.66 -32.90
CA GLU A 68 28.25 15.21 -34.25
C GLU A 68 27.79 14.15 -35.24
N VAL A 69 26.83 14.49 -36.08
CA VAL A 69 26.29 13.62 -37.12
C VAL A 69 26.56 14.29 -38.46
N GLN A 70 27.08 13.53 -39.42
CA GLN A 70 27.15 14.01 -40.79
C GLN A 70 25.81 13.76 -41.47
N GLU A 71 25.16 14.83 -41.89
CA GLU A 71 23.92 14.79 -42.66
C GLU A 71 24.14 15.43 -44.03
N LEU A 72 23.33 15.04 -45.01
CA LEU A 72 23.28 15.74 -46.29
C LEU A 72 22.28 16.88 -46.18
N ASP A 73 22.69 18.08 -46.55
CA ASP A 73 21.76 19.20 -46.64
C ASP A 73 20.81 19.05 -47.85
N SER A 74 19.89 19.99 -48.02
CA SER A 74 18.94 20.00 -49.13
C SER A 74 19.59 20.11 -50.52
N THR A 75 20.91 20.38 -50.59
CA THR A 75 21.69 20.49 -51.83
C THR A 75 22.57 19.26 -52.08
N GLY A 76 22.56 18.27 -51.18
CA GLY A 76 23.41 17.09 -51.25
C GLY A 76 24.85 17.30 -50.77
N ALA A 77 25.14 18.41 -50.09
CA ALA A 77 26.44 18.64 -49.45
C ALA A 77 26.47 18.04 -48.04
N ARG A 78 27.61 17.47 -47.63
CA ARG A 78 27.80 16.93 -46.27
C ARG A 78 27.97 18.07 -45.28
N ILE A 79 27.03 18.21 -44.36
CA ILE A 79 27.09 19.12 -43.22
C ILE A 79 27.32 18.33 -41.93
N THR A 80 28.09 18.91 -41.00
CA THR A 80 28.23 18.38 -39.64
C THR A 80 27.19 19.04 -38.76
N VAL A 81 26.17 18.29 -38.37
CA VAL A 81 25.13 18.73 -37.44
C VAL A 81 25.54 18.32 -36.03
N ARG A 82 25.69 19.29 -35.13
CA ARG A 82 25.94 19.05 -33.72
C ARG A 82 24.63 18.92 -32.96
N ILE A 83 24.35 17.72 -32.47
CA ILE A 83 23.21 17.45 -31.60
C ILE A 83 23.65 17.73 -30.16
N PRO A 84 23.05 18.71 -29.45
CA PRO A 84 23.40 19.00 -28.07
C PRO A 84 23.03 17.81 -27.17
N GLY A 85 23.91 17.51 -26.21
CA GLY A 85 23.64 16.50 -25.19
C GLY A 85 22.69 17.00 -24.10
N ASN A 86 22.41 16.15 -23.12
CA ASN A 86 21.53 16.47 -21.98
C ASN A 86 22.32 16.81 -20.69
N GLU A 87 23.58 17.21 -20.80
CA GLU A 87 24.47 17.42 -19.65
C GLU A 87 23.92 18.46 -18.65
N ALA A 88 23.27 19.50 -19.15
CA ALA A 88 22.64 20.54 -18.32
C ALA A 88 21.44 20.00 -17.52
N GLU A 89 20.61 19.17 -18.16
CA GLU A 89 19.45 18.54 -17.52
C GLU A 89 19.89 17.57 -16.42
N VAL A 90 20.88 16.72 -16.71
CA VAL A 90 21.44 15.76 -15.76
C VAL A 90 22.02 16.50 -14.54
N LYS A 91 22.79 17.57 -14.74
CA LYS A 91 23.33 18.39 -13.63
C LYS A 91 22.22 19.01 -12.78
N ALA A 92 21.15 19.51 -13.42
CA ALA A 92 20.01 20.07 -12.70
C ALA A 92 19.22 18.99 -11.93
N ALA A 93 19.03 17.81 -12.51
CA ALA A 93 18.41 16.66 -11.84
C ALA A 93 19.24 16.18 -10.64
N GLN A 94 20.56 16.06 -10.80
CA GLN A 94 21.48 15.74 -9.70
C GLN A 94 21.39 16.78 -8.59
N LYS A 95 21.43 18.08 -8.92
CA LYS A 95 21.32 19.16 -7.92
C LYS A 95 20.01 19.08 -7.14
N ARG A 96 18.89 18.78 -7.81
CA ARG A 96 17.58 18.57 -7.17
C ARG A 96 17.54 17.31 -6.29
N ALA A 97 18.22 16.25 -6.70
CA ALA A 97 18.27 14.97 -5.99
C ALA A 97 19.23 14.95 -4.79
N ARG A 98 20.18 15.89 -4.69
CA ARG A 98 21.22 15.91 -3.63
C ARG A 98 20.66 15.80 -2.21
N SER A 99 19.69 16.64 -1.85
CA SER A 99 19.10 16.61 -0.50
C SER A 99 18.43 15.27 -0.19
N TRP A 100 17.85 14.64 -1.19
CA TRP A 100 17.26 13.31 -1.06
C TRP A 100 18.34 12.25 -0.85
N LEU A 101 19.37 12.24 -1.70
CA LEU A 101 20.47 11.27 -1.63
C LEU A 101 21.23 11.36 -0.31
N ASP A 102 21.49 12.58 0.17
CA ASP A 102 22.14 12.81 1.45
C ASP A 102 21.27 12.34 2.63
N GLY A 103 19.95 12.53 2.53
CA GLY A 103 18.98 12.08 3.52
C GLY A 103 18.88 10.55 3.59
N ASP A 104 18.76 9.90 2.44
CA ASP A 104 18.73 8.43 2.33
C ASP A 104 20.04 7.79 2.80
N LYS A 105 21.19 8.35 2.41
CA LYS A 105 22.50 7.88 2.89
C LYS A 105 22.65 7.97 4.42
N LYS A 106 22.11 9.03 5.03
CA LYS A 106 22.08 9.15 6.50
C LYS A 106 21.15 8.13 7.14
N ALA A 107 19.96 7.95 6.59
CA ALA A 107 19.01 6.94 7.06
C ALA A 107 19.63 5.53 6.98
N LEU A 108 20.31 5.21 5.88
CA LEU A 108 21.04 3.94 5.70
C LEU A 108 22.12 3.77 6.76
N ALA A 109 22.95 4.79 7.01
CA ALA A 109 23.99 4.72 8.03
C ALA A 109 23.43 4.51 9.45
N ILE A 110 22.27 5.10 9.76
CA ILE A 110 21.58 4.89 11.04
C ILE A 110 21.08 3.44 11.15
N ILE A 111 20.49 2.89 10.10
CA ILE A 111 20.03 1.49 10.05
C ILE A 111 21.21 0.53 10.23
N VAL A 112 22.28 0.70 9.45
CA VAL A 112 23.47 -0.18 9.46
C VAL A 112 24.10 -0.25 10.86
N LYS A 113 24.13 0.87 11.60
CA LYS A 113 24.64 0.90 12.98
C LYS A 113 23.83 0.05 13.97
N ALA A 114 22.56 -0.23 13.67
CA ALA A 114 21.69 -1.04 14.51
C ALA A 114 21.78 -2.54 14.20
N VAL A 115 22.45 -2.91 13.11
CA VAL A 115 22.61 -4.30 12.68
C VAL A 115 23.78 -4.94 13.45
N PRO A 116 23.61 -6.15 14.01
CA PRO A 116 24.69 -6.94 14.59
C PRO A 116 25.85 -7.12 13.61
N MET A 117 27.07 -7.12 14.14
CA MET A 117 28.27 -7.19 13.32
C MET A 117 28.31 -8.46 12.47
N GLU A 118 27.82 -9.57 13.02
CA GLU A 118 27.74 -10.90 12.40
C GLU A 118 26.76 -10.93 11.21
N LYS A 119 25.85 -9.96 11.13
CA LYS A 119 24.74 -9.90 10.16
C LYS A 119 24.86 -8.71 9.20
N LEU A 120 26.00 -8.00 9.21
CA LEU A 120 26.26 -6.87 8.30
C LEU A 120 26.18 -7.27 6.82
N TYR A 121 26.45 -8.53 6.48
CA TYR A 121 26.30 -9.06 5.12
C TYR A 121 24.88 -8.88 4.54
N LEU A 122 23.85 -8.76 5.38
CA LEU A 122 22.47 -8.52 4.94
C LEU A 122 22.27 -7.13 4.32
N VAL A 123 23.11 -6.17 4.69
CA VAL A 123 22.96 -4.75 4.32
C VAL A 123 24.16 -4.20 3.56
N GLU A 124 25.22 -4.98 3.38
CA GLU A 124 26.47 -4.58 2.73
C GLU A 124 26.25 -4.05 1.30
N ASP A 125 25.46 -4.77 0.51
CA ASP A 125 25.16 -4.41 -0.90
C ASP A 125 23.97 -3.45 -1.05
N CYS A 126 23.37 -2.99 0.05
CA CYS A 126 22.20 -2.13 0.00
C CYS A 126 22.59 -0.68 -0.33
N THR A 127 22.13 -0.19 -1.47
CA THR A 127 22.41 1.18 -1.95
C THR A 127 21.49 2.25 -1.38
N SER A 128 20.45 1.86 -0.64
CA SER A 128 19.47 2.77 -0.04
C SER A 128 18.97 2.28 1.31
N ALA A 129 18.46 3.20 2.14
CA ALA A 129 17.90 2.88 3.44
C ALA A 129 16.70 1.93 3.32
N ARG A 130 15.87 2.12 2.29
CA ARG A 130 14.74 1.26 1.97
C ARG A 130 15.15 -0.17 1.62
N ALA A 131 16.22 -0.35 0.84
CA ALA A 131 16.73 -1.67 0.50
C ALA A 131 17.22 -2.41 1.76
N ALA A 132 18.03 -1.74 2.59
CA ALA A 132 18.51 -2.29 3.85
C ALA A 132 17.35 -2.66 4.80
N TRP A 133 16.36 -1.79 4.94
CA TRP A 133 15.19 -2.05 5.76
C TRP A 133 14.41 -3.29 5.29
N LYS A 134 14.21 -3.43 3.97
CA LYS A 134 13.55 -4.62 3.38
C LYS A 134 14.36 -5.90 3.58
N ALA A 135 15.68 -5.83 3.48
CA ALA A 135 16.56 -6.97 3.73
C ALA A 135 16.42 -7.45 5.17
N LEU A 136 16.53 -6.53 6.15
CA LEU A 136 16.34 -6.83 7.56
C LEU A 136 14.93 -7.37 7.85
N LYS A 137 13.90 -6.78 7.23
CA LYS A 137 12.51 -7.27 7.34
C LYS A 137 12.39 -8.71 6.87
N THR A 138 13.05 -9.05 5.76
CA THR A 138 12.97 -10.39 5.16
C THR A 138 13.69 -11.44 6.02
N GLU A 139 14.82 -11.08 6.64
CA GLU A 139 15.56 -11.98 7.53
C GLU A 139 14.85 -12.16 8.88
N TYR A 140 14.50 -11.06 9.54
CA TYR A 140 14.16 -11.07 10.95
C TYR A 140 12.67 -11.06 11.26
N GLU A 141 11.80 -10.70 10.32
CA GLU A 141 10.36 -10.87 10.48
C GLU A 141 10.02 -12.29 10.00
N PRO A 142 9.98 -13.31 10.89
CA PRO A 142 9.59 -14.64 10.46
C PRO A 142 8.20 -14.53 9.82
N SER A 143 8.01 -15.20 8.68
CA SER A 143 6.68 -15.39 8.10
C SER A 143 5.80 -15.97 9.20
N ASN A 144 4.97 -15.16 9.86
CA ASN A 144 4.14 -15.62 10.96
C ASN A 144 3.05 -16.52 10.36
N PRO A 145 3.24 -17.85 10.33
CA PRO A 145 2.45 -18.71 9.47
C PRO A 145 1.02 -18.80 10.02
N ILE A 146 0.86 -18.66 11.33
CA ILE A 146 -0.42 -18.63 12.03
C ILE A 146 -1.19 -17.35 11.67
N LEU A 147 -0.54 -16.18 11.75
CA LEU A 147 -1.17 -14.92 11.36
C LEU A 147 -1.54 -14.95 9.88
N THR A 148 -0.63 -15.41 9.03
CA THR A 148 -0.86 -15.51 7.59
C THR A 148 -2.03 -16.44 7.27
N LEU A 149 -2.06 -17.64 7.87
CA LEU A 149 -3.18 -18.57 7.75
C LEU A 149 -4.49 -17.95 8.24
N THR A 150 -4.45 -17.21 9.35
CA THR A 150 -5.62 -16.53 9.92
C THR A 150 -6.15 -15.45 8.97
N ILE A 151 -5.27 -14.63 8.37
CA ILE A 151 -5.67 -13.62 7.38
C ILE A 151 -6.23 -14.29 6.13
N LEU A 152 -5.59 -15.36 5.64
CA LEU A 152 -6.04 -16.14 4.50
C LEU A 152 -7.46 -16.71 4.73
N GLN A 153 -7.68 -17.34 5.88
CA GLN A 153 -9.01 -17.85 6.27
C GLN A 153 -10.04 -16.73 6.36
N ARG A 154 -9.66 -15.54 6.86
CA ARG A 154 -10.54 -14.36 6.87
C ARG A 154 -10.90 -13.91 5.45
N ILE A 155 -9.94 -13.86 4.52
CA ILE A 155 -10.22 -13.53 3.11
C ILE A 155 -11.21 -14.53 2.51
N ILE A 156 -10.92 -15.84 2.66
CA ILE A 156 -11.76 -16.91 2.11
C ILE A 156 -13.18 -16.90 2.72
N GLY A 157 -13.29 -16.61 4.02
CA GLY A 157 -14.56 -16.62 4.76
C GLY A 157 -15.36 -15.31 4.70
N ASN A 158 -14.78 -14.21 4.22
CA ASN A 158 -15.42 -12.89 4.20
C ASN A 158 -16.30 -12.71 2.96
N GLN A 159 -17.36 -13.51 2.86
CA GLN A 159 -18.37 -13.36 1.81
C GLN A 159 -19.26 -12.14 2.08
N CYS A 160 -19.41 -11.27 1.08
CA CYS A 160 -20.36 -10.16 1.10
C CYS A 160 -21.79 -10.72 1.13
N GLN A 161 -22.52 -10.48 2.22
CA GLN A 161 -23.88 -11.00 2.37
C GLN A 161 -24.87 -10.13 1.59
N PRO A 162 -26.04 -10.68 1.22
CA PRO A 162 -27.14 -9.88 0.70
C PRO A 162 -27.51 -8.74 1.67
N GLY A 163 -27.52 -7.51 1.16
CA GLY A 163 -27.80 -6.30 1.93
C GLY A 163 -26.58 -5.66 2.63
N ASP A 164 -25.41 -6.28 2.61
CA ASP A 164 -24.16 -5.62 2.99
C ASP A 164 -23.81 -4.53 1.95
N ASP A 165 -23.07 -3.48 2.36
CA ASP A 165 -22.48 -2.52 1.44
C ASP A 165 -21.24 -3.13 0.74
N PRO A 166 -21.28 -3.38 -0.58
CA PRO A 166 -20.17 -4.00 -1.28
C PRO A 166 -18.94 -3.10 -1.39
N VAL A 167 -19.09 -1.78 -1.29
CA VAL A 167 -17.95 -0.84 -1.30
C VAL A 167 -17.18 -0.97 -0.01
N ALA A 168 -17.85 -0.90 1.15
CA ALA A 168 -17.22 -1.13 2.45
C ALA A 168 -16.61 -2.54 2.57
N TRP A 169 -17.31 -3.57 2.09
CA TRP A 169 -16.78 -4.94 2.04
C TRP A 169 -15.50 -5.03 1.21
N LEU A 170 -15.46 -4.39 0.04
CA LEU A 170 -14.29 -4.38 -0.84
C LEU A 170 -13.08 -3.73 -0.15
N GLU A 171 -13.27 -2.65 0.60
CA GLU A 171 -12.20 -2.02 1.38
C GLU A 171 -11.62 -2.97 2.42
N VAL A 172 -12.46 -3.74 3.12
CA VAL A 172 -12.01 -4.75 4.08
C VAL A 172 -11.17 -5.82 3.37
N MET A 173 -11.63 -6.30 2.21
CA MET A 173 -10.89 -7.30 1.42
C MET A 173 -9.53 -6.77 0.96
N ILE A 174 -9.45 -5.53 0.47
CA ILE A 174 -8.19 -4.89 0.07
C ILE A 174 -7.24 -4.81 1.26
N ARG A 175 -7.71 -4.36 2.44
CA ARG A 175 -6.87 -4.27 3.65
C ARG A 175 -6.37 -5.63 4.10
N LEU A 176 -7.22 -6.66 4.09
CA LEU A 176 -6.80 -8.03 4.42
C LEU A 176 -5.74 -8.54 3.44
N TYR A 177 -5.91 -8.29 2.14
CA TYR A 177 -4.94 -8.71 1.14
C TYR A 177 -3.60 -7.97 1.25
N SER A 178 -3.60 -6.66 1.50
CA SER A 178 -2.37 -5.91 1.78
C SER A 178 -1.63 -6.50 2.98
N ARG A 179 -2.34 -6.78 4.09
CA ARG A 179 -1.74 -7.42 5.27
C ARG A 179 -1.22 -8.83 4.98
N LEU A 180 -1.93 -9.60 4.15
CA LEU A 180 -1.49 -10.93 3.72
C LEU A 180 -0.20 -10.83 2.92
N ARG A 181 -0.13 -9.89 1.97
CA ARG A 181 1.05 -9.63 1.13
C ARG A 181 2.25 -9.15 1.94
N ASP A 182 2.01 -8.37 2.99
CA ASP A 182 3.05 -7.89 3.90
C ASP A 182 3.62 -9.03 4.77
N ALA A 183 2.79 -10.02 5.11
CA ALA A 183 3.17 -11.17 5.94
C ALA A 183 3.81 -12.30 5.11
N ASP A 184 3.24 -12.63 3.95
CA ASP A 184 3.82 -13.55 2.99
C ASP A 184 3.29 -13.25 1.56
N PRO A 185 4.13 -12.68 0.68
CA PRO A 185 3.72 -12.34 -0.67
C PRO A 185 3.42 -13.57 -1.55
N LYS A 186 3.91 -14.76 -1.21
CA LYS A 186 3.78 -15.97 -2.04
C LYS A 186 2.48 -16.73 -1.78
N ILE A 187 1.83 -16.52 -0.63
CA ILE A 187 0.69 -17.35 -0.20
C ILE A 187 -0.57 -17.15 -1.03
N MET A 188 -0.85 -15.92 -1.47
CA MET A 188 -1.98 -15.64 -2.37
C MET A 188 -1.54 -14.72 -3.51
N PRO A 189 -1.27 -15.27 -4.70
CA PRO A 189 -0.99 -14.48 -5.89
C PRO A 189 -2.14 -13.50 -6.23
N ASP A 190 -1.82 -12.41 -6.92
CA ASP A 190 -2.80 -11.35 -7.28
C ASP A 190 -4.03 -11.90 -8.00
N TRP A 191 -3.84 -12.84 -8.93
CA TRP A 191 -4.91 -13.44 -9.70
C TRP A 191 -5.82 -14.34 -8.85
N ASP A 192 -5.30 -14.98 -7.81
CA ASP A 192 -6.09 -15.81 -6.92
C ASP A 192 -6.92 -14.93 -5.98
N PHE A 193 -6.36 -13.80 -5.52
CA PHE A 193 -7.14 -12.80 -4.81
C PHE A 193 -8.26 -12.21 -5.69
N ALA A 194 -7.97 -11.90 -6.96
CA ALA A 194 -8.97 -11.44 -7.92
C ALA A 194 -10.13 -12.43 -8.07
N LYS A 195 -9.81 -13.72 -8.19
CA LYS A 195 -10.79 -14.81 -8.23
C LYS A 195 -11.65 -14.85 -6.95
N HIS A 196 -11.04 -14.72 -5.77
CA HIS A 196 -11.76 -14.68 -4.50
C HIS A 196 -12.71 -13.49 -4.40
N LEU A 197 -12.31 -12.29 -4.83
CA LEU A 197 -13.20 -11.12 -4.89
C LEU A 197 -14.46 -11.43 -5.72
N ILE A 198 -14.31 -12.03 -6.89
CA ILE A 198 -15.43 -12.35 -7.78
C ILE A 198 -16.34 -13.45 -7.19
N MET A 199 -15.74 -14.44 -6.52
CA MET A 199 -16.48 -15.56 -5.91
C MET A 199 -17.26 -15.15 -4.66
N LEU A 200 -16.69 -14.25 -3.86
CA LEU A 200 -17.22 -13.84 -2.55
C LEU A 200 -18.13 -12.61 -2.62
N MET A 201 -18.33 -12.05 -3.81
CA MET A 201 -19.20 -10.90 -4.02
C MET A 201 -20.68 -11.20 -3.71
N THR A 202 -21.43 -10.15 -3.39
CA THR A 202 -22.86 -10.26 -3.03
C THR A 202 -23.68 -10.95 -4.12
N ARG A 203 -24.75 -11.63 -3.67
CA ARG A 203 -25.75 -12.23 -4.56
C ARG A 203 -26.87 -11.28 -4.93
N ASP A 204 -26.86 -10.06 -4.41
CA ASP A 204 -27.91 -9.05 -4.64
C ASP A 204 -28.11 -8.77 -6.13
N GLU A 205 -29.39 -8.59 -6.50
CA GLU A 205 -29.80 -8.41 -7.90
C GLU A 205 -29.17 -7.15 -8.52
N LYS A 206 -28.99 -6.09 -7.72
CA LYS A 206 -28.37 -4.83 -8.15
C LYS A 206 -26.96 -5.02 -8.71
N TRP A 207 -26.22 -6.02 -8.21
CA TRP A 207 -24.83 -6.29 -8.60
C TRP A 207 -24.70 -7.45 -9.59
N ARG A 208 -25.82 -8.02 -10.03
CA ARG A 208 -25.84 -9.22 -10.88
C ARG A 208 -25.07 -9.02 -12.18
N TYR A 209 -25.27 -7.90 -12.86
CA TYR A 209 -24.63 -7.63 -14.14
C TYR A 209 -23.10 -7.57 -14.00
N CYS A 210 -22.59 -6.74 -13.08
CA CYS A 210 -21.16 -6.65 -12.79
C CYS A 210 -20.57 -8.01 -12.39
N ARG A 211 -21.27 -8.77 -11.55
CA ARG A 211 -20.83 -10.11 -11.12
C ARG A 211 -20.66 -11.06 -12.29
N ASP A 212 -21.68 -11.14 -13.13
CA ASP A 212 -21.75 -12.13 -14.19
C ASP A 212 -20.76 -11.78 -15.29
N GLU A 213 -20.54 -10.48 -15.56
CA GLU A 213 -19.47 -9.99 -16.45
C GLU A 213 -18.07 -10.32 -15.91
N LEU A 214 -17.79 -10.06 -14.64
CA LEU A 214 -16.50 -10.41 -14.03
C LEU A 214 -16.25 -11.93 -14.05
N ARG A 215 -17.27 -12.74 -13.79
CA ARG A 215 -17.19 -14.20 -13.91
C ARG A 215 -16.94 -14.64 -15.34
N ASN A 216 -17.57 -14.00 -16.33
CA ASN A 216 -17.34 -14.29 -17.73
C ASN A 216 -15.90 -13.98 -18.14
N ARG A 217 -15.37 -12.80 -17.75
CA ARG A 217 -13.96 -12.43 -17.98
C ARG A 217 -13.00 -13.40 -17.32
N LEU A 218 -13.28 -13.83 -16.10
CA LEU A 218 -12.45 -14.83 -15.41
C LEU A 218 -12.41 -16.16 -16.19
N ARG A 219 -13.54 -16.62 -16.76
CA ARG A 219 -13.58 -17.82 -17.61
C ARG A 219 -12.79 -17.63 -18.91
N ILE A 220 -12.93 -16.49 -19.58
CA ILE A 220 -12.18 -16.17 -20.82
C ILE A 220 -10.67 -16.11 -20.55
N ALA A 221 -10.26 -15.50 -19.44
CA ALA A 221 -8.86 -15.43 -19.04
C ALA A 221 -8.30 -16.85 -18.81
N ALA A 222 -9.02 -17.68 -18.05
CA ALA A 222 -8.64 -19.07 -17.81
C ALA A 222 -8.54 -19.88 -19.11
N ALA A 223 -9.49 -19.72 -20.04
CA ALA A 223 -9.48 -20.40 -21.34
C ALA A 223 -8.31 -19.98 -22.25
N SER A 224 -7.83 -18.75 -22.11
CA SER A 224 -6.68 -18.22 -22.87
C SER A 224 -5.33 -18.42 -22.17
N GLY A 225 -5.30 -19.06 -20.99
CA GLY A 225 -4.09 -19.18 -20.18
C GLY A 225 -3.60 -17.85 -19.59
N SER A 226 -4.43 -16.81 -19.63
CA SER A 226 -4.16 -15.51 -19.02
C SER A 226 -4.77 -15.42 -17.62
N THR A 227 -4.33 -14.44 -16.84
CA THR A 227 -4.84 -14.21 -15.48
C THR A 227 -5.50 -12.86 -15.36
N LEU A 228 -6.55 -12.77 -14.54
CA LEU A 228 -7.22 -11.51 -14.27
C LEU A 228 -6.58 -10.86 -13.04
N SER A 229 -6.14 -9.60 -13.16
CA SER A 229 -5.54 -8.88 -12.03
C SER A 229 -6.59 -8.37 -11.04
N SER A 230 -6.24 -8.36 -9.75
CA SER A 230 -7.12 -7.83 -8.70
C SER A 230 -7.40 -6.34 -8.90
N GLN A 231 -6.44 -5.57 -9.43
CA GLN A 231 -6.61 -4.14 -9.71
C GLN A 231 -7.71 -3.87 -10.73
N PHE A 232 -7.83 -4.71 -11.75
CA PHE A 232 -8.91 -4.63 -12.72
C PHE A 232 -10.27 -4.88 -12.04
N VAL A 233 -10.36 -5.93 -11.22
CA VAL A 233 -11.60 -6.27 -10.49
C VAL A 233 -11.99 -5.16 -9.53
N ILE A 234 -11.05 -4.69 -8.70
CA ILE A 234 -11.26 -3.59 -7.74
C ILE A 234 -11.77 -2.34 -8.45
N ARG A 235 -11.16 -1.96 -9.58
CA ARG A 235 -11.58 -0.80 -10.36
C ARG A 235 -13.02 -0.96 -10.84
N ARG A 236 -13.36 -2.09 -11.46
CA ARG A 236 -14.72 -2.31 -11.97
C ARG A 236 -15.77 -2.31 -10.85
N LEU A 237 -15.46 -2.87 -9.69
CA LEU A 237 -16.37 -2.84 -8.53
C LEU A 237 -16.58 -1.42 -7.98
N LYS A 238 -15.54 -0.58 -7.98
CA LYS A 238 -15.67 0.83 -7.60
C LYS A 238 -16.52 1.62 -8.59
N GLU A 239 -16.33 1.39 -9.89
CA GLU A 239 -17.14 2.01 -10.95
C GLU A 239 -18.62 1.64 -10.80
N GLU A 240 -18.93 0.35 -10.62
CA GLU A 240 -20.30 -0.10 -10.37
C GLU A 240 -20.87 0.52 -9.08
N GLY A 241 -20.08 0.63 -8.01
CA GLY A 241 -20.50 1.31 -6.78
C GLY A 241 -20.88 2.78 -7.01
N ILE A 242 -20.21 3.47 -7.94
CA ILE A 242 -20.55 4.84 -8.35
C ILE A 242 -21.84 4.84 -9.19
N GLU A 243 -21.99 3.92 -10.14
CA GLU A 243 -23.19 3.77 -10.98
C GLU A 243 -24.45 3.49 -10.13
N GLN A 244 -24.31 2.71 -9.05
CA GLN A 244 -25.38 2.40 -8.10
C GLN A 244 -25.65 3.53 -7.08
N GLY A 245 -24.89 4.64 -7.13
CA GLY A 245 -25.04 5.77 -6.21
C GLY A 245 -24.60 5.49 -4.76
N ILE A 246 -23.80 4.45 -4.54
CA ILE A 246 -23.28 4.06 -3.22
C ILE A 246 -21.96 4.78 -2.94
N GLY A 247 -21.10 4.89 -3.95
CA GLY A 247 -19.82 5.58 -3.87
C GLY A 247 -19.91 7.07 -4.24
N PRO A 248 -19.03 7.93 -3.69
CA PRO A 248 -18.94 9.31 -4.13
C PRO A 248 -18.48 9.36 -5.59
N SER A 249 -19.31 9.93 -6.46
CA SER A 249 -18.93 10.23 -7.85
C SER A 249 -17.86 11.32 -7.89
N VAL A 250 -16.99 11.27 -8.90
CA VAL A 250 -16.02 12.36 -9.20
C VAL A 250 -16.75 13.69 -9.39
N ALA A 251 -17.96 13.67 -9.96
CA ALA A 251 -18.80 14.86 -10.10
C ALA A 251 -19.22 15.45 -8.75
N SER A 252 -19.61 14.60 -7.78
CA SER A 252 -19.95 15.03 -6.42
C SER A 252 -18.72 15.56 -5.66
N ILE A 253 -17.55 14.94 -5.81
CA ILE A 253 -16.31 15.43 -5.19
C ILE A 253 -15.93 16.81 -5.78
N ASN A 254 -16.01 16.96 -7.11
CA ASN A 254 -15.73 18.24 -7.78
C ASN A 254 -16.76 19.32 -7.39
N ALA A 255 -18.03 18.98 -7.20
CA ALA A 255 -19.05 19.90 -6.72
C ALA A 255 -18.78 20.37 -5.28
N ILE A 256 -18.35 19.46 -4.39
CA ILE A 256 -17.93 19.80 -3.02
C ILE A 256 -16.69 20.71 -3.04
N MET A 257 -15.70 20.40 -3.87
CA MET A 257 -14.50 21.24 -4.00
C MET A 257 -14.80 22.61 -4.62
N ALA A 258 -15.71 22.69 -5.59
CA ALA A 258 -16.14 23.94 -6.22
C ALA A 258 -16.94 24.82 -5.26
N THR A 259 -17.79 24.24 -4.43
CA THR A 259 -18.59 24.96 -3.42
C THR A 259 -17.78 25.35 -2.19
N GLY A 260 -16.73 24.59 -1.84
CA GLY A 260 -15.82 24.89 -0.73
C GLY A 260 -14.95 26.14 -0.93
N ARG A 261 -14.73 26.60 -2.16
CA ARG A 261 -13.93 27.81 -2.45
C ARG A 261 -14.64 29.15 -2.20
N ASN A 262 -15.98 29.15 -2.04
CA ASN A 262 -16.77 30.39 -1.94
C ASN A 262 -17.35 30.67 -0.55
N ARG A 263 -16.93 29.97 0.51
CA ARG A 263 -17.44 30.29 1.86
C ARG A 263 -16.71 31.49 2.48
N PRO A 264 -17.42 32.56 2.89
CA PRO A 264 -16.82 33.67 3.62
C PRO A 264 -16.31 33.19 4.97
N ARG A 265 -15.11 33.65 5.30
CA ARG A 265 -14.30 33.31 6.48
C ARG A 265 -14.97 33.88 7.75
N GLY A 266 -15.99 33.20 8.28
CA GLY A 266 -16.70 33.72 9.46
C GLY A 266 -17.79 32.88 10.11
N ALA A 267 -17.94 31.59 9.78
CA ALA A 267 -18.92 30.72 10.44
C ALA A 267 -18.23 29.48 11.03
N THR A 268 -18.60 29.18 12.27
CA THR A 268 -18.12 28.11 13.14
C THR A 268 -18.11 26.74 12.45
N SER A 269 -17.04 26.01 12.74
CA SER A 269 -16.51 24.85 12.02
C SER A 269 -17.49 23.66 11.94
N ALA A 270 -17.75 23.19 10.71
CA ALA A 270 -18.34 21.89 10.41
C ALA A 270 -17.32 20.72 10.48
N VAL A 271 -16.08 20.98 10.91
CA VAL A 271 -15.00 19.98 11.02
C VAL A 271 -15.19 19.07 12.25
N GLU A 272 -16.10 19.41 13.17
CA GLU A 272 -16.43 18.54 14.31
C GLU A 272 -17.36 17.37 13.97
N VAL A 273 -18.09 17.41 12.84
CA VAL A 273 -19.01 16.32 12.47
C VAL A 273 -18.30 15.18 11.74
N GLU A 274 -17.20 15.45 11.03
CA GLU A 274 -16.47 14.42 10.27
C GLU A 274 -15.37 13.73 11.11
N ARG A 275 -14.86 14.39 12.17
CA ARG A 275 -13.95 13.76 13.15
C ARG A 275 -14.64 12.72 14.04
N ALA A 276 -15.93 12.89 14.33
CA ALA A 276 -16.71 11.90 15.10
C ALA A 276 -17.00 10.59 14.32
N ALA A 277 -16.96 10.63 12.98
CA ALA A 277 -17.21 9.44 12.14
C ALA A 277 -15.98 8.53 11.98
N VAL A 278 -14.75 9.06 12.15
CA VAL A 278 -13.52 8.28 11.98
C VAL A 278 -13.09 7.57 13.27
N GLU A 279 -13.48 8.06 14.45
CA GLU A 279 -13.15 7.44 15.74
C GLU A 279 -14.15 6.37 16.21
N THR A 280 -15.24 6.14 15.46
CA THR A 280 -16.28 5.15 15.82
C THR A 280 -16.27 3.94 14.87
N TYR A 281 -15.09 3.39 14.56
CA TYR A 281 -15.01 2.02 14.04
C TYR A 281 -14.83 1.07 15.23
N PRO A 282 -15.81 0.19 15.54
CA PRO A 282 -15.58 -0.83 16.54
C PRO A 282 -14.36 -1.66 16.13
N SER A 283 -13.47 -1.92 17.09
CA SER A 283 -12.36 -2.85 16.92
C SER A 283 -12.82 -4.06 16.10
N LEU A 284 -12.07 -4.45 15.07
CA LEU A 284 -12.41 -5.55 14.17
C LEU A 284 -12.68 -6.87 14.93
N ASP A 285 -12.15 -7.00 16.14
CA ASP A 285 -12.42 -8.14 17.03
C ASP A 285 -13.85 -8.14 17.58
N ASN A 286 -14.47 -6.98 17.78
CA ASN A 286 -15.87 -6.85 18.25
C ASN A 286 -16.89 -7.21 17.17
N VAL A 287 -16.63 -6.86 15.90
CA VAL A 287 -17.54 -7.21 14.78
C VAL A 287 -17.49 -8.72 14.50
N ALA A 288 -16.32 -9.34 14.64
CA ALA A 288 -16.15 -10.79 14.46
C ALA A 288 -16.81 -11.59 15.61
N ALA A 289 -16.65 -11.15 16.86
CA ALA A 289 -17.27 -11.76 18.03
C ALA A 289 -18.81 -11.68 17.97
N SER A 290 -19.36 -10.53 17.57
CA SER A 290 -20.82 -10.35 17.45
C SER A 290 -21.42 -11.23 16.35
N ARG A 291 -20.67 -11.51 15.26
CA ARG A 291 -21.09 -12.42 14.17
C ARG A 291 -21.00 -13.91 14.57
N GLN A 292 -20.03 -14.30 15.41
CA GLN A 292 -19.96 -15.67 15.95
C GLN A 292 -21.11 -15.96 16.93
N GLN A 293 -21.50 -14.99 17.76
CA GLN A 293 -22.60 -15.13 18.70
C GLN A 293 -23.97 -15.30 18.00
N ALA A 294 -24.19 -14.58 16.88
CA ALA A 294 -25.39 -14.74 16.06
C ALA A 294 -25.52 -16.13 15.41
N ARG A 295 -24.40 -16.81 15.12
CA ARG A 295 -24.41 -18.19 14.59
C ARG A 295 -24.73 -19.23 15.67
N HIS A 296 -24.33 -18.99 16.91
CA HIS A 296 -24.58 -19.95 17.99
C HIS A 296 -26.06 -20.03 18.40
N ASN A 297 -26.83 -18.96 18.17
CA ASN A 297 -28.27 -18.89 18.45
C ASN A 297 -29.17 -19.54 17.38
N ARG A 298 -28.62 -20.03 16.27
CA ARG A 298 -29.35 -20.74 15.20
C ARG A 298 -29.13 -22.26 15.23
N ARG A 299 -29.04 -22.88 16.42
CA ARG A 299 -29.12 -24.34 16.51
C ARG A 299 -30.56 -24.79 16.19
N PRO A 300 -30.76 -25.77 15.29
CA PRO A 300 -32.08 -26.35 15.04
C PRO A 300 -32.66 -26.92 16.33
N ARG A 301 -33.95 -26.64 16.61
CA ARG A 301 -34.66 -27.33 17.69
C ARG A 301 -34.71 -28.83 17.38
N PRO A 302 -34.59 -29.71 18.39
CA PRO A 302 -34.73 -31.15 18.20
C PRO A 302 -36.10 -31.46 17.59
N TYR A 303 -36.14 -32.37 16.62
CA TYR A 303 -37.39 -32.83 16.01
C TYR A 303 -38.31 -33.45 17.08
N PRO A 304 -39.62 -33.21 17.02
CA PRO A 304 -40.58 -33.88 17.89
C PRO A 304 -40.60 -35.38 17.56
N SER A 305 -40.41 -36.21 18.58
CA SER A 305 -40.51 -37.65 18.50
C SER A 305 -41.95 -38.05 18.16
N LEU A 306 -42.13 -38.64 16.98
CA LEU A 306 -43.38 -39.26 16.56
C LEU A 306 -43.65 -40.48 17.46
N ARG A 307 -44.74 -40.43 18.24
CA ARG A 307 -45.29 -41.62 18.91
C ARG A 307 -45.94 -42.55 17.87
N PRO A 308 -45.76 -43.87 17.98
CA PRO A 308 -46.45 -44.81 17.12
C PRO A 308 -47.95 -44.89 17.50
N PRO A 309 -48.84 -45.16 16.53
CA PRO A 309 -50.27 -45.33 16.79
C PRO A 309 -50.56 -46.71 17.38
N ASN A 310 -51.54 -46.75 18.29
CA ASN A 310 -52.18 -47.97 18.80
C ASN A 310 -53.22 -48.50 17.81
#